data_AF-A0A847HFC4-F1
#
_entry.id   AF-A0A847HFC4-F1
#
_cell.length_a   1.000
_cell.length_b   1.000
_cell.length_c   1.000
_cell.angle_alpha   90.00
_cell.angle_beta   90.00
_cell.angle_gamma   90.00
#
_symmetry.space_group_name_H-M   'P 1'
#
loop_
_entity.id
_entity.type
_entity.pdbx_description
1 polymer ?
#
loop_
_entity_poly.entity_id
_entity_poly.type
_entity_poly.pdbx_seq_one_letter_code
_entity_poly.pdbx_strand_id
1 'polypeptide(L)'
;MNSLRSISRKIDAMLIMIIAGLVLSLALAWNYYQSRRMTYVEKETLAASLLAHSLPSEAAAVMHEMIQRQPVSERSLKLRRVLSEVYMNELNDFEKALAELVFINNFAPGTEVASGTEDAIRYCLNRLGRVYDVERRRLLEGGENPLDNTVNEASVVRLGNRHAISIDQVRQKLSGMKKEDLTKELVESVVNGMAQEMLLARAAERENIKKDSAFIETVRRYEKNLAINHYLQKKVLTDDKLSAEKQRELMTAEINRLAQLEEMKIDTDVIAREILGQTASPSAPANPQEK
;
A
#
# COMPACT_ATOMS: atom_id res chain seq x y z
N MET A 1 -45.19 43.99 -68.84
CA MET A 1 -43.98 43.27 -68.39
C MET A 1 -43.29 43.85 -67.13
N ASN A 2 -43.60 45.08 -66.67
CA ASN A 2 -42.94 45.67 -65.49
C ASN A 2 -43.52 45.23 -64.13
N SER A 3 -44.77 44.77 -64.08
CA SER A 3 -45.43 44.29 -62.85
C SER A 3 -44.83 42.96 -62.34
N LEU A 4 -44.56 42.00 -63.24
CA LEU A 4 -44.00 40.69 -62.86
C LEU A 4 -42.56 40.79 -62.33
N ARG A 5 -41.74 41.71 -62.87
CA ARG A 5 -40.37 41.99 -62.38
C ARG A 5 -40.35 42.67 -61.00
N SER A 6 -41.41 43.40 -60.64
CA SER A 6 -41.57 44.02 -59.32
C SER A 6 -41.94 42.96 -58.27
N ILE A 7 -42.82 42.03 -58.62
CA ILE A 7 -43.23 40.94 -57.74
C ILE A 7 -42.08 39.96 -57.50
N SER A 8 -41.32 39.57 -58.54
CA SER A 8 -40.17 38.67 -58.37
C SER A 8 -39.10 39.28 -57.45
N ARG A 9 -38.79 40.57 -57.60
CA ARG A 9 -37.82 41.27 -56.72
C ARG A 9 -38.26 41.33 -55.26
N LYS A 10 -39.57 41.41 -54.99
CA LYS A 10 -40.10 41.38 -53.61
C LYS A 10 -40.00 39.97 -53.01
N ILE A 11 -40.23 38.94 -53.82
CA ILE A 11 -40.07 37.54 -53.40
C ILE A 11 -38.60 37.25 -53.11
N ASP A 12 -37.68 37.66 -54.00
CA ASP A 12 -36.24 37.49 -53.79
C ASP A 12 -35.74 38.22 -52.54
N ALA A 13 -36.23 39.44 -52.31
CA ALA A 13 -35.89 40.21 -51.10
C ALA A 13 -36.41 39.55 -49.81
N MET A 14 -37.63 39.00 -49.81
CA MET A 14 -38.15 38.22 -48.67
C MET A 14 -37.34 36.95 -48.43
N LEU A 15 -36.95 36.24 -49.50
CA LEU A 15 -36.17 35.01 -49.41
C LEU A 15 -34.77 35.28 -48.83
N ILE A 16 -34.11 36.35 -49.27
CA ILE A 16 -32.81 36.78 -48.74
C ILE A 16 -32.92 37.16 -47.26
N MET A 17 -33.98 37.87 -46.85
CA MET A 17 -34.22 38.23 -45.44
C MET A 17 -34.42 36.99 -44.55
N ILE A 18 -35.15 35.98 -45.05
CA ILE A 18 -35.37 34.73 -44.32
C ILE A 18 -34.05 33.95 -44.17
N ILE A 19 -33.27 33.83 -45.26
CA ILE A 19 -31.97 33.16 -45.22
C ILE A 19 -31.00 33.90 -44.29
N ALA A 20 -30.94 35.23 -44.36
CA ALA A 20 -30.09 36.03 -43.48
C ALA A 20 -30.49 35.86 -42.01
N GLY A 21 -31.80 35.83 -41.70
CA GLY A 21 -32.30 35.57 -40.35
C GLY A 21 -31.94 34.16 -39.85
N LEU A 22 -31.97 33.16 -40.73
CA LEU A 22 -31.62 31.77 -40.40
C LEU A 22 -30.11 31.60 -40.19
N VAL A 23 -29.28 32.26 -41.00
CA VAL A 23 -27.82 32.28 -40.81
C VAL A 23 -27.46 33.00 -39.51
N LEU A 24 -28.12 34.12 -39.20
CA LEU A 24 -27.89 34.86 -37.97
C LEU A 24 -28.30 34.04 -36.73
N SER A 25 -29.43 33.34 -36.77
CA SER A 25 -29.86 32.48 -35.67
C SER A 25 -28.93 31.29 -35.48
N LEU A 26 -28.43 30.70 -36.57
CA LEU A 26 -27.43 29.63 -36.51
C LEU A 26 -26.10 30.10 -35.95
N ALA A 27 -25.64 31.30 -36.34
CA ALA A 27 -24.41 31.91 -35.84
C ALA A 27 -24.51 32.26 -34.34
N LEU A 28 -25.65 32.81 -33.91
CA LEU A 28 -25.92 33.08 -32.49
C LEU A 28 -26.00 31.78 -31.69
N ALA A 29 -26.67 30.75 -32.19
CA ALA A 29 -26.73 29.45 -31.55
C ALA A 29 -25.34 28.80 -31.46
N TRP A 30 -24.52 28.89 -32.50
CA TRP A 30 -23.16 28.37 -32.53
C TRP A 30 -22.25 29.09 -31.54
N ASN A 31 -22.29 30.42 -31.50
CA ASN A 31 -21.51 31.22 -30.56
C ASN A 31 -21.94 30.97 -29.11
N TYR A 32 -23.24 30.87 -28.86
CA TYR A 32 -23.79 30.49 -27.55
C TYR A 32 -23.33 29.09 -27.13
N TYR A 33 -23.24 28.16 -28.07
CA TYR A 33 -22.79 26.79 -27.81
C TYR A 33 -21.28 26.69 -27.57
N GLN A 34 -20.47 27.50 -28.28
CA GLN A 34 -19.03 27.60 -28.06
C GLN A 34 -18.69 28.31 -26.75
N SER A 35 -19.38 29.39 -26.38
CA SER A 35 -19.06 30.15 -25.16
C SER A 35 -19.29 29.38 -23.86
N ARG A 36 -20.12 28.32 -23.88
CA ARG A 36 -20.37 27.44 -22.72
C ARG A 36 -19.45 26.22 -22.67
N ARG A 37 -18.71 25.92 -23.73
CA ARG A 37 -17.75 24.82 -23.71
C ARG A 37 -16.45 25.30 -23.13
N MET A 38 -16.33 25.19 -21.80
CA MET A 38 -15.01 25.21 -21.17
C MET A 38 -14.13 24.15 -21.84
N THR A 39 -12.92 24.57 -22.20
CA THR A 39 -11.88 23.69 -22.72
C THR A 39 -11.46 22.69 -21.66
N TYR A 40 -10.85 21.59 -22.08
CA TYR A 40 -10.38 20.56 -21.15
C TYR A 40 -9.37 21.13 -20.14
N VAL A 41 -8.50 22.04 -20.58
CA VAL A 41 -7.49 22.69 -19.74
C VAL A 41 -8.14 23.56 -18.67
N GLU A 42 -9.14 24.35 -19.03
CA GLU A 42 -9.87 25.19 -18.07
C GLU A 42 -10.55 24.35 -16.98
N LYS A 43 -11.11 23.19 -17.34
CA LYS A 43 -11.74 22.28 -16.37
C LYS A 43 -10.73 21.61 -15.44
N GLU A 44 -9.54 21.27 -15.94
CA GLU A 44 -8.46 20.73 -15.11
C GLU A 44 -7.98 21.78 -14.10
N THR A 45 -7.78 23.02 -14.55
CA THR A 45 -7.41 24.13 -13.66
C THR A 45 -8.51 24.43 -12.65
N LEU A 46 -9.78 24.34 -13.05
CA LEU A 46 -10.92 24.51 -12.15
C LEU A 46 -10.95 23.40 -11.09
N ALA A 47 -10.81 22.13 -11.47
CA ALA A 47 -10.77 21.01 -10.53
C ALA A 47 -9.62 21.13 -9.53
N ALA A 48 -8.42 21.51 -10.00
CA ALA A 48 -7.28 21.77 -9.13
C ALA A 48 -7.54 22.94 -8.16
N SER A 49 -8.15 24.02 -8.64
CA SER A 49 -8.52 25.17 -7.80
C SER A 49 -9.57 24.81 -6.74
N LEU A 50 -10.56 23.97 -7.09
CA LEU A 50 -11.59 23.51 -6.16
C LEU A 50 -10.98 22.63 -5.05
N LEU A 51 -10.04 21.75 -5.39
CA LEU A 51 -9.29 20.99 -4.39
C LEU A 51 -8.47 21.90 -3.46
N ALA A 52 -7.81 22.93 -4.01
CA ALA A 52 -7.06 23.90 -3.21
C ALA A 52 -7.97 24.70 -2.24
N HIS A 53 -9.25 24.87 -2.59
CA HIS A 53 -10.25 25.53 -1.73
C HIS A 53 -11.05 24.54 -0.89
N SER A 54 -10.61 23.29 -0.72
CA SER A 54 -11.28 22.24 0.07
C SER A 54 -12.73 21.96 -0.37
N LEU A 55 -13.00 22.02 -1.68
CA LEU A 55 -14.28 21.65 -2.30
C LEU A 55 -14.13 20.35 -3.11
N PRO A 56 -13.92 19.19 -2.44
CA PRO A 56 -13.62 17.93 -3.11
C PRO A 56 -14.80 17.34 -3.87
N SER A 57 -16.05 17.60 -3.44
CA SER A 57 -17.26 17.14 -4.13
C SER A 57 -17.43 17.78 -5.51
N GLU A 58 -17.22 19.09 -5.58
CA GLU A 58 -17.32 19.88 -6.79
C GLU A 58 -16.17 19.56 -7.74
N ALA A 59 -14.94 19.42 -7.19
CA ALA A 59 -13.79 18.97 -7.96
C ALA A 59 -14.06 17.60 -8.60
N ALA A 60 -14.57 16.63 -7.82
CA ALA A 60 -14.90 15.30 -8.30
C ALA A 60 -15.95 15.35 -9.43
N ALA A 61 -16.97 16.22 -9.33
CA ALA A 61 -17.98 16.37 -10.36
C ALA A 61 -17.39 16.91 -11.68
N VAL A 62 -16.49 17.91 -11.60
CA VAL A 62 -15.79 18.46 -12.78
C VAL A 62 -14.91 17.40 -13.44
N MET A 63 -14.15 16.65 -12.64
CA MET A 63 -13.31 15.55 -13.14
C MET A 63 -14.15 14.45 -13.80
N HIS A 64 -15.30 14.10 -13.21
CA HIS A 64 -16.20 13.09 -13.76
C HIS A 64 -16.76 13.51 -15.13
N GLU A 65 -17.15 14.79 -15.29
CA GLU A 65 -17.61 15.30 -16.59
C GLU A 65 -16.50 15.28 -17.66
N MET A 66 -15.24 15.52 -17.26
CA MET A 66 -14.09 15.40 -18.15
C MET A 66 -13.86 13.95 -18.60
N ILE A 67 -13.99 13.00 -17.67
CA ILE A 67 -13.83 11.56 -17.94
C ILE A 67 -14.91 11.06 -18.90
N GLN A 68 -16.17 11.47 -18.73
CA GLN A 68 -17.28 11.01 -19.58
C GLN A 68 -17.09 11.33 -21.07
N ARG A 69 -16.36 12.41 -21.40
CA ARG A 69 -16.12 12.81 -22.80
C ARG A 69 -15.14 11.88 -23.53
N GLN A 70 -14.18 11.31 -22.81
CA GLN A 70 -13.16 10.41 -23.37
C GLN A 70 -12.78 9.33 -22.33
N PRO A 71 -13.59 8.27 -22.17
CA PRO A 71 -13.52 7.41 -20.98
C PRO A 71 -12.28 6.50 -20.88
N VAL A 72 -11.58 6.24 -21.98
CA VAL A 72 -10.46 5.27 -22.09
C VAL A 72 -9.15 5.93 -22.55
N SER A 73 -9.12 7.26 -22.68
CA SER A 73 -7.88 7.97 -23.03
C SER A 73 -6.85 7.84 -21.89
N GLU A 74 -5.55 7.87 -22.20
CA GLU A 74 -4.49 7.83 -21.18
C GLU A 74 -4.67 8.95 -20.15
N ARG A 75 -5.04 10.15 -20.61
CA ARG A 75 -5.32 11.31 -19.74
C ARG A 75 -6.54 11.08 -18.84
N SER A 76 -7.60 10.48 -19.35
CA SER A 76 -8.75 10.10 -18.52
C SER A 76 -8.43 9.02 -17.50
N LEU A 77 -7.56 8.07 -17.82
CA LEU A 77 -7.15 7.03 -16.88
C LEU A 77 -6.33 7.65 -15.72
N LYS A 78 -5.42 8.59 -16.04
CA LYS A 78 -4.73 9.41 -15.03
C LYS A 78 -5.72 10.22 -14.19
N LEU A 79 -6.72 10.83 -14.82
CA LEU A 79 -7.74 11.60 -14.11
C LEU A 79 -8.63 10.71 -13.22
N ARG A 80 -8.99 9.49 -13.66
CA ARG A 80 -9.67 8.49 -12.83
C ARG A 80 -8.84 8.08 -11.63
N ARG A 81 -7.51 7.99 -11.78
CA ARG A 81 -6.60 7.71 -10.66
C ARG A 81 -6.68 8.81 -9.61
N VAL A 82 -6.55 10.07 -10.03
CA VAL A 82 -6.71 11.23 -9.14
C VAL A 82 -8.10 11.27 -8.51
N LEU A 83 -9.15 11.02 -9.29
CA LEU A 83 -10.53 10.98 -8.80
C LEU A 83 -10.73 9.88 -7.74
N SER A 84 -10.11 8.71 -7.91
CA SER A 84 -10.14 7.64 -6.90
C SER A 84 -9.50 8.07 -5.59
N GLU A 85 -8.39 8.82 -5.63
CA GLU A 85 -7.72 9.34 -4.44
C GLU A 85 -8.55 10.40 -3.73
N VAL A 86 -9.20 11.29 -4.49
CA VAL A 86 -10.17 12.28 -3.93
C VAL A 86 -11.33 11.56 -3.25
N TYR A 87 -11.89 10.51 -3.86
CA TYR A 87 -12.94 9.72 -3.23
C TYR A 87 -12.48 9.02 -1.95
N MET A 88 -11.26 8.48 -1.92
CA MET A 88 -10.72 7.77 -0.77
C MET A 88 -10.35 8.71 0.39
N ASN A 89 -9.62 9.78 0.09
CA ASN A 89 -8.96 10.60 1.10
C ASN A 89 -9.84 11.75 1.58
N GLU A 90 -10.55 12.41 0.66
CA GLU A 90 -11.31 13.62 0.97
C GLU A 90 -12.79 13.33 1.24
N LEU A 91 -13.39 12.44 0.44
CA LEU A 91 -14.83 12.18 0.50
C LEU A 91 -15.21 10.91 1.30
N ASN A 92 -14.24 10.06 1.64
CA ASN A 92 -14.46 8.74 2.27
C ASN A 92 -15.50 7.86 1.52
N ASP A 93 -15.65 8.05 0.22
CA ASP A 93 -16.58 7.29 -0.64
C ASP A 93 -15.84 6.12 -1.30
N PHE A 94 -15.66 5.05 -0.52
CA PHE A 94 -14.91 3.88 -0.96
C PHE A 94 -15.59 3.08 -2.07
N GLU A 95 -16.91 3.21 -2.26
CA GLU A 95 -17.63 2.53 -3.34
C GLU A 95 -17.33 3.16 -4.70
N LYS A 96 -17.38 4.49 -4.79
CA LYS A 96 -17.01 5.19 -6.03
C LYS A 96 -15.52 5.08 -6.32
N ALA A 97 -14.67 5.16 -5.30
CA ALA A 97 -13.24 4.90 -5.45
C ALA A 97 -12.98 3.50 -6.03
N LEU A 98 -13.64 2.47 -5.50
CA LEU A 98 -13.52 1.10 -5.98
C LEU A 98 -13.95 0.98 -7.44
N ALA A 99 -15.05 1.61 -7.84
CA ALA A 99 -15.53 1.58 -9.23
C ALA A 99 -14.49 2.15 -10.20
N GLU A 100 -13.88 3.28 -9.87
CA GLU A 100 -12.84 3.92 -10.69
C GLU A 100 -11.56 3.08 -10.76
N LEU A 101 -11.11 2.51 -9.64
CA LEU A 101 -9.91 1.66 -9.60
C LEU A 101 -10.09 0.35 -10.38
N VAL A 102 -11.26 -0.28 -10.27
CA VAL A 102 -11.61 -1.48 -11.05
C VAL A 102 -11.67 -1.15 -12.54
N PHE A 103 -12.17 0.03 -12.90
CA PHE A 103 -12.14 0.50 -14.28
C PHE A 103 -10.69 0.58 -14.81
N ILE A 104 -9.80 1.23 -14.07
CA ILE A 104 -8.37 1.34 -14.47
C ILE A 104 -7.75 -0.04 -14.67
N ASN A 105 -7.99 -0.97 -13.73
CA ASN A 105 -7.41 -2.32 -13.79
C ASN A 105 -7.87 -3.12 -15.02
N ASN A 106 -9.13 -2.96 -15.43
CA ASN A 106 -9.68 -3.68 -16.59
C ASN A 106 -9.24 -3.10 -17.93
N PHE A 107 -9.10 -1.78 -18.02
CA PHE A 107 -8.86 -1.08 -19.30
C PHE A 107 -7.39 -0.73 -19.55
N ALA A 108 -6.54 -0.76 -18.52
CA ALA A 108 -5.11 -0.48 -18.65
C ALA A 108 -4.23 -1.41 -17.78
N PRO A 109 -4.41 -2.74 -17.84
CA PRO A 109 -3.63 -3.67 -17.03
C PRO A 109 -2.12 -3.53 -17.34
N GLY A 110 -1.29 -3.48 -16.29
CA GLY A 110 0.17 -3.43 -16.43
C GLY A 110 0.75 -2.06 -16.83
N THR A 111 -0.07 -1.01 -16.93
CA THR A 111 0.42 0.37 -17.13
C THR A 111 0.87 1.01 -15.80
N GLU A 112 1.69 2.06 -15.86
CA GLU A 112 2.10 2.82 -14.67
C GLU A 112 0.88 3.36 -13.89
N VAL A 113 -0.20 3.71 -14.59
CA VAL A 113 -1.45 4.20 -13.98
C VAL A 113 -2.18 3.10 -13.19
N ALA A 114 -2.02 1.84 -13.58
CA ALA A 114 -2.53 0.67 -12.86
C ALA A 114 -1.56 0.19 -11.75
N SER A 115 -0.37 0.77 -11.64
CA SER A 115 0.56 0.44 -10.56
C SER A 115 -0.05 0.82 -9.21
N GLY A 116 -0.08 -0.14 -8.28
CA GLY A 116 -0.63 0.05 -6.94
C GLY A 116 -2.16 0.16 -6.87
N THR A 117 -2.89 0.02 -7.98
CA THR A 117 -4.37 0.03 -7.93
C THR A 117 -4.93 -1.18 -7.20
N GLU A 118 -4.29 -2.36 -7.30
CA GLU A 118 -4.75 -3.55 -6.55
C GLU A 118 -4.67 -3.37 -5.02
N ASP A 119 -3.57 -2.79 -4.52
CA ASP A 119 -3.45 -2.47 -3.08
C ASP A 119 -4.53 -1.46 -2.64
N ALA A 120 -4.81 -0.45 -3.47
CA ALA A 120 -5.89 0.52 -3.22
C ALA A 120 -7.30 -0.13 -3.29
N ILE A 121 -7.53 -1.07 -4.21
CA ILE A 121 -8.79 -1.83 -4.30
C ILE A 121 -8.99 -2.67 -3.04
N ARG A 122 -7.95 -3.39 -2.60
CA ARG A 122 -7.99 -4.16 -1.34
C ARG A 122 -8.32 -3.27 -0.16
N TYR A 123 -7.72 -2.08 -0.08
CA TYR A 123 -8.02 -1.11 0.95
C TYR A 123 -9.49 -0.67 0.92
N CYS A 124 -10.03 -0.30 -0.24
CA CYS A 124 -11.44 0.09 -0.38
C CYS A 124 -12.40 -1.04 0.01
N LEU A 125 -12.15 -2.26 -0.46
CA LEU A 125 -12.96 -3.43 -0.12
C LEU A 125 -12.92 -3.75 1.38
N ASN A 126 -11.78 -3.56 2.05
CA ASN A 126 -11.65 -3.71 3.50
C ASN A 126 -12.51 -2.67 4.25
N ARG A 127 -12.48 -1.40 3.83
CA ARG A 127 -13.30 -0.34 4.45
C ARG A 127 -14.80 -0.56 4.26
N LEU A 128 -15.20 -1.17 3.15
CA LEU A 128 -16.58 -1.57 2.87
C LEU A 128 -17.01 -2.86 3.60
N GLY A 129 -16.14 -3.48 4.42
CA GLY A 129 -16.46 -4.73 5.11
C GLY A 129 -16.53 -5.96 4.19
N ARG A 130 -16.12 -5.83 2.92
CA ARG A 130 -16.13 -6.91 1.91
C ARG A 130 -14.87 -7.78 1.99
N VAL A 131 -14.56 -8.24 3.20
CA VAL A 131 -13.32 -8.97 3.53
C VAL A 131 -13.19 -10.26 2.71
N TYR A 132 -14.30 -10.91 2.38
CA TYR A 132 -14.31 -12.11 1.54
C TYR A 132 -13.85 -11.83 0.10
N ASP A 133 -14.19 -10.67 -0.46
CA ASP A 133 -13.79 -10.30 -1.82
C ASP A 133 -12.30 -9.94 -1.91
N VAL A 134 -11.75 -9.35 -0.83
CA VAL A 134 -10.31 -9.11 -0.68
C VAL A 134 -9.55 -10.42 -0.66
N GLU A 135 -10.02 -11.37 0.15
CA GLU A 135 -9.40 -12.69 0.23
C GLU A 135 -9.51 -13.42 -1.11
N ARG A 136 -10.68 -13.41 -1.74
CA ARG A 136 -10.89 -14.01 -3.06
C ARG A 136 -9.88 -13.48 -4.09
N ARG A 137 -9.65 -12.16 -4.11
CA ARG A 137 -8.66 -11.54 -5.02
C ARG A 137 -7.24 -11.94 -4.68
N ARG A 138 -6.85 -11.91 -3.40
CA ARG A 138 -5.53 -12.39 -2.94
C ARG A 138 -5.27 -13.83 -3.41
N LEU A 139 -6.26 -14.71 -3.29
CA LEU A 139 -6.15 -16.11 -3.71
C LEU A 139 -5.93 -16.20 -5.22
N LEU A 140 -6.73 -15.47 -6.01
CA LEU A 140 -6.61 -15.45 -7.46
C LEU A 140 -5.24 -14.90 -7.93
N GLU A 141 -4.70 -13.87 -7.29
CA GLU A 141 -3.35 -13.37 -7.56
C GLU A 141 -2.25 -14.38 -7.23
N GLY A 142 -2.45 -15.19 -6.18
CA GLY A 142 -1.56 -16.30 -5.83
C GLY A 142 -1.71 -17.54 -6.72
N GLY A 143 -2.60 -17.51 -7.72
CA GLY A 143 -2.92 -18.65 -8.58
C GLY A 143 -3.77 -19.73 -7.91
N GLU A 144 -4.33 -19.45 -6.73
CA GLU A 144 -5.20 -20.37 -5.99
C GLU A 144 -6.67 -20.14 -6.36
N ASN A 145 -7.43 -21.22 -6.58
CA ASN A 145 -8.86 -21.13 -6.86
C ASN A 145 -9.65 -20.98 -5.53
N PRO A 146 -10.37 -19.85 -5.31
CA PRO A 146 -11.12 -19.61 -4.07
C PRO A 146 -12.33 -20.54 -3.87
N LEU A 147 -12.71 -21.31 -4.89
CA LEU A 147 -13.80 -22.28 -4.81
C LEU A 147 -13.33 -23.68 -4.41
N ASP A 148 -12.03 -23.95 -4.41
CA ASP A 148 -11.50 -25.26 -4.05
C ASP A 148 -11.61 -25.47 -2.54
N ASN A 149 -12.27 -26.58 -2.16
CA ASN A 149 -12.43 -26.94 -0.75
C ASN A 149 -11.20 -27.71 -0.28
N THR A 150 -10.39 -27.09 0.59
CA THR A 150 -9.17 -27.72 1.13
C THR A 150 -9.37 -28.34 2.51
N VAL A 151 -10.62 -28.44 2.98
CA VAL A 151 -10.94 -28.92 4.32
C VAL A 151 -10.89 -30.44 4.36
N ASN A 152 -10.02 -30.96 5.22
CA ASN A 152 -9.91 -32.37 5.56
C ASN A 152 -10.40 -32.66 7.00
N GLU A 153 -10.59 -33.92 7.38
CA GLU A 153 -11.01 -34.35 8.73
C GLU A 153 -10.05 -33.88 9.84
N ALA A 154 -8.77 -33.66 9.50
CA ALA A 154 -7.74 -33.13 10.41
C ALA A 154 -7.81 -31.60 10.63
N SER A 155 -8.86 -30.92 10.13
CA SER A 155 -9.04 -29.47 10.23
C SER A 155 -9.72 -29.09 11.53
N VAL A 156 -9.02 -28.35 12.38
CA VAL A 156 -9.56 -27.86 13.66
C VAL A 156 -10.25 -26.52 13.50
N VAL A 157 -9.69 -25.63 12.66
CA VAL A 157 -10.31 -24.33 12.33
C VAL A 157 -10.43 -24.20 10.82
N ARG A 158 -11.58 -23.70 10.36
CA ARG A 158 -11.91 -23.46 8.95
C ARG A 158 -12.08 -21.97 8.71
N LEU A 159 -11.61 -21.50 7.56
CA LEU A 159 -11.84 -20.14 7.08
C LEU A 159 -12.54 -20.24 5.72
N GLY A 160 -13.87 -20.10 5.71
CA GLY A 160 -14.68 -20.38 4.52
C GLY A 160 -14.48 -21.82 4.05
N ASN A 161 -14.09 -21.98 2.78
CA ASN A 161 -13.83 -23.29 2.15
C ASN A 161 -12.40 -23.81 2.38
N ARG A 162 -11.59 -23.14 3.22
CA ARG A 162 -10.20 -23.53 3.46
C ARG A 162 -9.97 -24.09 4.85
N HIS A 163 -9.04 -25.03 4.90
CA HIS A 163 -8.33 -25.41 6.11
C HIS A 163 -7.48 -24.23 6.62
N ALA A 164 -7.62 -23.89 7.90
CA ALA A 164 -6.86 -22.80 8.52
C ALA A 164 -5.87 -23.30 9.58
N ILE A 165 -6.32 -24.17 10.50
CA ILE A 165 -5.47 -24.76 11.54
C ILE A 165 -5.61 -26.28 11.54
N SER A 166 -4.47 -26.98 11.52
CA SER A 166 -4.42 -28.44 11.56
C SER A 166 -4.30 -29.01 12.97
N ILE A 167 -4.76 -30.25 13.14
CA ILE A 167 -4.56 -30.98 14.39
C ILE A 167 -3.07 -31.17 14.71
N ASP A 168 -2.21 -31.26 13.70
CA ASP A 168 -0.78 -31.41 13.89
C ASP A 168 -0.13 -30.11 14.39
N GLN A 169 -0.60 -28.94 13.94
CA GLN A 169 -0.18 -27.65 14.48
C GLN A 169 -0.60 -27.48 15.94
N VAL A 170 -1.81 -27.92 16.29
CA VAL A 170 -2.29 -27.92 17.68
C VAL A 170 -1.44 -28.87 18.52
N ARG A 171 -1.13 -30.07 18.03
CA ARG A 171 -0.23 -31.01 18.70
C ARG A 171 1.18 -30.46 18.89
N GLN A 172 1.72 -29.74 17.90
CA GLN A 172 3.03 -29.13 18.01
C GLN A 172 3.05 -28.02 19.07
N LYS A 173 1.99 -27.20 19.16
CA LYS A 173 1.89 -26.16 20.21
C LYS A 173 1.73 -26.77 21.61
N LEU A 174 1.17 -27.97 21.69
CA LEU A 174 0.97 -28.74 22.93
C LEU A 174 2.10 -29.73 23.25
N SER A 175 3.15 -29.83 22.42
CA SER A 175 4.15 -30.91 22.51
C SER A 175 5.03 -30.87 23.77
N GLY A 176 4.96 -29.78 24.54
CA GLY A 176 5.66 -29.62 25.83
C GLY A 176 4.80 -29.89 27.07
N MET A 177 3.52 -30.20 26.92
CA MET A 177 2.61 -30.45 28.04
C MET A 177 2.48 -31.95 28.34
N LYS A 178 2.36 -32.30 29.62
CA LYS A 178 2.10 -33.69 30.02
C LYS A 178 0.70 -34.09 29.59
N LYS A 179 0.52 -35.35 29.18
CA LYS A 179 -0.78 -35.90 28.75
C LYS A 179 -1.86 -35.81 29.83
N GLU A 180 -1.47 -35.79 31.10
CA GLU A 180 -2.39 -35.65 32.24
C GLU A 180 -2.98 -34.24 32.38
N ASP A 181 -2.28 -33.21 31.88
CA ASP A 181 -2.70 -31.80 31.96
C ASP A 181 -3.57 -31.38 30.75
N LEU A 182 -3.71 -32.25 29.75
CA LEU A 182 -4.46 -32.01 28.51
C LEU A 182 -5.96 -32.17 28.76
N THR A 183 -6.61 -31.11 29.22
CA THR A 183 -8.07 -31.01 29.31
C THR A 183 -8.66 -30.46 28.00
N LYS A 184 -9.95 -30.77 27.76
CA LYS A 184 -10.68 -30.23 26.59
C LYS A 184 -10.68 -28.71 26.57
N GLU A 185 -10.86 -28.08 27.73
CA GLU A 185 -10.86 -26.62 27.90
C GLU A 185 -9.50 -26.01 27.55
N LEU A 186 -8.40 -26.66 27.95
CA LEU A 186 -7.06 -26.20 27.59
C LEU A 186 -6.84 -26.28 26.08
N VAL A 187 -7.23 -27.38 25.43
CA VAL A 187 -7.15 -27.52 23.97
C VAL A 187 -7.99 -26.45 23.27
N GLU A 188 -9.22 -26.21 23.71
CA GLU A 188 -10.07 -25.14 23.18
C GLU A 188 -9.42 -23.76 23.36
N SER A 189 -8.82 -23.48 24.53
CA SER A 189 -8.11 -22.22 24.77
C SER A 189 -6.92 -22.02 23.83
N VAL A 190 -6.17 -23.09 23.55
CA VAL A 190 -5.01 -23.06 22.65
C VAL A 190 -5.47 -22.85 21.22
N VAL A 191 -6.52 -23.56 20.79
CA VAL A 191 -7.12 -23.38 19.46
C VAL A 191 -7.66 -21.96 19.30
N ASN A 192 -8.34 -21.42 20.31
CA ASN A 192 -8.83 -20.05 20.30
C ASN A 192 -7.69 -19.03 20.23
N GLY A 193 -6.62 -19.23 21.00
CA GLY A 193 -5.42 -18.40 20.94
C GLY A 193 -4.76 -18.43 19.56
N MET A 194 -4.61 -19.63 18.96
CA MET A 194 -4.10 -19.77 17.60
C MET A 194 -5.00 -19.11 16.56
N ALA A 195 -6.32 -19.22 16.70
CA ALA A 195 -7.28 -18.55 15.83
C ALA A 195 -7.20 -17.03 15.96
N GLN A 196 -7.05 -16.50 17.18
CA GLN A 196 -6.84 -15.07 17.44
C GLN A 196 -5.54 -14.56 16.83
N GLU A 197 -4.42 -15.24 17.07
CA GLU A 197 -3.11 -14.95 16.47
C GLU A 197 -3.22 -14.89 14.94
N MET A 198 -3.88 -15.87 14.33
CA MET A 198 -4.10 -15.92 12.89
C MET A 198 -4.94 -14.74 12.39
N LEU A 199 -6.04 -14.40 13.06
CA LEU A 199 -6.90 -13.28 12.66
C LEU A 199 -6.15 -11.95 12.76
N LEU A 200 -5.34 -11.77 13.80
CA LEU A 200 -4.50 -10.58 13.98
C LEU A 200 -3.39 -10.51 12.92
N ALA A 201 -2.71 -11.63 12.63
CA ALA A 201 -1.71 -11.69 11.58
C ALA A 201 -2.29 -11.29 10.21
N ARG A 202 -3.52 -11.74 9.90
CA ARG A 202 -4.22 -11.34 8.67
C ARG A 202 -4.65 -9.88 8.69
N ALA A 203 -5.04 -9.33 9.85
CA ALA A 203 -5.30 -7.90 9.99
C ALA A 203 -4.04 -7.08 9.70
N ALA A 204 -2.90 -7.47 10.28
CA ALA A 204 -1.61 -6.85 10.03
C ALA A 204 -1.18 -6.92 8.56
N GLU A 205 -1.45 -8.05 7.88
CA GLU A 205 -1.21 -8.17 6.43
C GLU A 205 -2.10 -7.22 5.61
N ARG A 206 -3.38 -7.05 5.99
CA ARG A 206 -4.29 -6.11 5.32
C ARG A 206 -3.86 -4.66 5.49
N GLU A 207 -3.24 -4.32 6.61
CA GLU A 207 -2.67 -2.99 6.87
C GLU A 207 -1.28 -2.79 6.26
N ASN A 208 -0.75 -3.80 5.55
CA ASN A 208 0.59 -3.76 4.94
C ASN A 208 1.71 -3.44 5.96
N ILE A 209 1.57 -3.87 7.23
CA ILE A 209 2.59 -3.62 8.28
C ILE A 209 3.99 -4.11 7.86
N LYS A 210 4.07 -5.13 7.01
CA LYS A 210 5.35 -5.63 6.46
C LYS A 210 6.14 -4.59 5.65
N LYS A 211 5.48 -3.54 5.13
CA LYS A 211 6.11 -2.45 4.37
C LYS A 211 6.49 -1.25 5.26
N ASP A 212 6.09 -1.24 6.53
CA ASP A 212 6.45 -0.19 7.48
C ASP A 212 7.96 -0.21 7.76
N SER A 213 8.62 0.94 7.65
CA SER A 213 10.04 1.10 7.91
C SER A 213 10.42 0.69 9.34
N ALA A 214 9.57 1.01 10.33
CA ALA A 214 9.86 0.66 11.73
C ALA A 214 9.80 -0.86 11.96
N PHE A 215 8.85 -1.54 11.31
CA PHE A 215 8.74 -2.99 11.33
C PHE A 215 9.95 -3.64 10.64
N ILE A 216 10.33 -3.17 9.45
CA ILE A 216 11.48 -3.69 8.69
C ILE A 216 12.78 -3.57 9.49
N GLU A 217 13.03 -2.44 10.13
CA GLU A 217 14.21 -2.26 10.98
C GLU A 217 14.22 -3.22 12.17
N THR A 218 13.06 -3.43 12.79
CA THR A 218 12.91 -4.37 13.92
C THR A 218 13.17 -5.80 13.48
N VAL A 219 12.61 -6.22 12.33
CA VAL A 219 12.85 -7.54 11.75
C VAL A 219 14.32 -7.73 11.41
N ARG A 220 14.97 -6.77 10.74
CA ARG A 220 16.41 -6.83 10.43
C ARG A 220 17.27 -6.96 11.67
N ARG A 221 16.94 -6.22 12.73
CA ARG A 221 17.62 -6.33 14.02
C ARG A 221 17.44 -7.72 14.64
N TYR A 222 16.22 -8.24 14.60
CA TYR A 222 15.93 -9.59 15.09
C TYR A 222 16.65 -10.67 14.29
N GLU A 223 16.63 -10.61 12.96
CA GLU A 223 17.36 -11.52 12.07
C GLU A 223 18.87 -11.49 12.34
N LYS A 224 19.46 -10.29 12.48
CA LYS A 224 20.87 -10.14 12.83
C LYS A 224 21.19 -10.78 14.18
N ASN A 225 20.36 -10.52 15.20
CA ASN A 225 20.54 -11.10 16.53
C ASN A 225 20.39 -12.62 16.51
N LEU A 226 19.43 -13.15 15.76
CA LEU A 226 19.23 -14.59 15.60
C LEU A 226 20.44 -15.24 14.92
N ALA A 227 20.97 -14.62 13.85
CA ALA A 227 22.16 -15.09 13.16
C ALA A 227 23.39 -15.09 14.07
N ILE A 228 23.59 -14.02 14.86
CA ILE A 228 24.65 -13.94 15.87
C ILE A 228 24.48 -15.06 16.91
N ASN A 229 23.29 -15.23 17.47
CA ASN A 229 23.04 -16.27 18.48
C ASN A 229 23.30 -17.67 17.92
N HIS A 230 22.87 -17.95 16.68
CA HIS A 230 23.12 -19.21 16.02
C HIS A 230 24.62 -19.42 15.73
N TYR A 231 25.35 -18.35 15.35
CA TYR A 231 26.82 -18.40 15.21
C TYR A 231 27.49 -18.74 16.54
N LEU A 232 27.13 -18.03 17.61
CA LEU A 232 27.67 -18.24 18.95
C LEU A 232 27.39 -19.66 19.44
N GLN A 233 26.16 -20.17 19.32
CA GLN A 233 25.82 -21.55 19.69
C GLN A 233 26.64 -22.58 18.88
N LYS A 234 26.82 -22.34 17.58
CA LYS A 234 27.52 -23.30 16.70
C LYS A 234 29.04 -23.28 16.85
N LYS A 235 29.64 -22.13 17.18
CA LYS A 235 31.11 -21.92 17.12
C LYS A 235 31.77 -21.65 18.47
N VAL A 236 31.05 -21.06 19.42
CA VAL A 236 31.61 -20.56 20.69
C VAL A 236 31.06 -21.32 21.89
N LEU A 237 29.75 -21.62 21.88
CA LEU A 237 29.02 -22.25 22.99
C LEU A 237 28.64 -23.70 22.64
N THR A 238 29.60 -24.49 22.18
CA THR A 238 29.39 -25.90 21.79
C THR A 238 29.11 -26.84 22.97
N ASP A 239 29.38 -26.41 24.21
CA ASP A 239 29.12 -27.19 25.43
C ASP A 239 28.13 -26.46 26.37
N ASP A 240 26.97 -27.05 26.60
CA ASP A 240 25.88 -26.53 27.46
C ASP A 240 26.26 -26.39 28.94
N LYS A 241 27.44 -26.86 29.37
CA LYS A 241 27.89 -26.87 30.78
C LYS A 241 29.03 -25.88 31.09
N LEU A 242 29.15 -24.80 30.33
CA LEU A 242 30.14 -23.74 30.59
C LEU A 242 29.60 -22.73 31.61
N SER A 243 30.42 -22.35 32.61
CA SER A 243 30.07 -21.27 33.54
C SER A 243 29.97 -19.93 32.80
N ALA A 244 29.14 -19.01 33.31
CA ALA A 244 28.91 -17.70 32.69
C ALA A 244 30.21 -16.88 32.46
N GLU A 245 31.22 -17.06 33.32
CA GLU A 245 32.53 -16.43 33.17
C GLU A 245 33.30 -17.00 31.97
N LYS A 246 33.30 -18.33 31.83
CA LYS A 246 33.99 -19.03 30.74
C LYS A 246 33.34 -18.77 29.38
N GLN A 247 32.03 -18.58 29.35
CA GLN A 247 31.31 -18.16 28.15
C GLN A 247 31.71 -16.74 27.72
N ARG A 248 31.88 -15.81 28.67
CA ARG A 248 32.33 -14.44 28.38
C ARG A 248 33.76 -14.41 27.85
N GLU A 249 34.65 -15.22 28.40
CA GLU A 249 36.03 -15.35 27.91
C GLU A 249 36.08 -15.86 26.46
N LEU A 250 35.33 -16.92 26.14
CA LEU A 250 35.27 -17.48 24.79
C LEU A 250 34.66 -16.49 23.78
N MET A 251 33.61 -15.76 24.17
CA MET A 251 33.06 -14.70 23.32
C MET A 251 34.07 -13.57 23.08
N THR A 252 34.80 -13.14 24.12
CA THR A 252 35.79 -12.07 24.00
C THR A 252 36.97 -12.50 23.13
N ALA A 253 37.43 -13.74 23.26
CA ALA A 253 38.48 -14.31 22.42
C ALA A 253 38.06 -14.37 20.94
N GLU A 254 36.83 -14.81 20.66
CA GLU A 254 36.31 -14.88 19.29
C GLU A 254 36.08 -13.49 18.69
N ILE A 255 35.57 -12.53 19.47
CA ILE A 255 35.44 -11.13 19.04
C ILE A 255 36.82 -10.54 18.68
N ASN A 256 37.83 -10.76 19.51
CA ASN A 256 39.19 -10.28 19.24
C ASN A 256 39.80 -10.92 17.99
N ARG A 257 39.56 -12.22 17.77
CA ARG A 257 39.97 -12.91 16.55
C ARG A 257 39.32 -12.31 15.31
N LEU A 258 38.01 -12.07 15.35
CA LEU A 258 37.27 -11.48 14.22
C LEU A 258 37.72 -10.04 13.96
N ALA A 259 37.93 -9.24 15.01
CA ALA A 259 38.42 -7.87 14.88
C ALA A 259 39.81 -7.81 14.22
N GLN A 260 40.70 -8.76 14.52
CA GLN A 260 42.00 -8.87 13.85
C GLN A 260 41.87 -9.26 12.37
N LEU A 261 40.96 -10.17 12.04
CA LEU A 261 40.72 -10.62 10.66
C LEU A 261 40.09 -9.53 9.77
N GLU A 262 39.24 -8.69 10.35
CA GLU A 262 38.56 -7.59 9.64
C GLU A 262 39.30 -6.25 9.75
N GLU A 263 40.52 -6.23 10.32
CA GLU A 263 41.29 -5.01 10.60
C GLU A 263 40.49 -3.93 11.35
N MET A 264 39.53 -4.36 12.16
CA MET A 264 38.58 -3.48 12.83
C MET A 264 39.24 -2.80 14.03
N LYS A 265 39.30 -1.47 14.00
CA LYS A 265 39.73 -0.64 15.14
C LYS A 265 38.49 -0.10 15.86
N ILE A 266 38.30 -0.52 17.10
CA ILE A 266 37.26 0.03 17.97
C ILE A 266 37.82 1.26 18.66
N ASP A 267 37.34 2.44 18.27
CA ASP A 267 37.76 3.71 18.87
C ASP A 267 36.98 3.95 20.17
N THR A 268 37.51 3.42 21.27
CA THR A 268 36.91 3.51 22.60
C THR A 268 36.83 4.94 23.12
N ASP A 269 37.69 5.83 22.63
CA ASP A 269 37.75 7.22 23.07
C ASP A 269 36.60 8.04 22.47
N VAL A 270 36.20 7.74 21.24
CA VAL A 270 34.99 8.32 20.62
C VAL A 270 33.73 7.83 21.34
N ILE A 271 33.67 6.54 21.70
CA ILE A 271 32.54 5.98 22.46
C ILE A 271 32.42 6.63 23.84
N ALA A 272 33.53 6.79 24.57
CA ALA A 272 33.55 7.45 25.87
C ALA A 272 33.17 8.94 25.79
N ARG A 273 33.54 9.61 24.69
CA ARG A 273 33.22 11.03 24.48
C ARG A 273 31.75 11.26 24.13
N GLU A 274 31.20 10.48 23.19
CA GLU A 274 29.84 10.67 22.67
C GLU A 274 28.75 10.05 23.54
N ILE A 275 29.02 8.90 24.18
CA ILE A 275 28.00 8.18 24.97
C ILE A 275 28.11 8.50 26.47
N LEU A 276 29.34 8.63 27.00
CA LEU A 276 29.57 8.85 28.44
C LEU A 276 29.85 10.32 28.78
N GLY A 277 29.94 11.21 27.78
CA GLY A 277 30.19 12.64 27.98
C GLY A 277 31.54 12.96 28.63
N GLN A 278 32.48 11.99 28.66
CA GLN A 278 33.78 12.19 29.28
C GLN A 278 34.72 12.86 28.28
N THR A 279 35.04 14.12 28.53
CA THR A 279 36.11 14.81 27.82
C THR A 279 37.43 14.15 28.20
N ALA A 280 38.09 13.55 27.22
CA ALA A 280 39.40 12.97 27.38
C ALA A 280 40.35 13.99 28.03
N SER A 281 40.83 13.71 29.25
CA SER A 281 42.04 14.37 29.75
C SER A 281 43.18 13.97 28.82
N PRO A 282 43.92 14.92 28.23
CA PRO A 282 45.07 14.57 27.41
C PRO A 282 46.11 13.91 28.30
N SER A 283 46.36 12.62 28.07
CA SER A 283 47.56 11.97 28.58
C SER A 283 48.76 12.72 27.99
N ALA A 284 49.55 13.31 28.89
CA ALA A 284 50.75 14.06 28.57
C ALA A 284 51.72 13.20 27.72
N PRO A 285 52.43 13.79 26.74
CA PRO A 285 53.47 13.08 26.03
C PRO A 285 54.64 12.85 26.98
N ALA A 286 54.94 11.58 27.27
CA ALA A 286 56.22 11.18 27.83
C ALA A 286 57.29 11.42 26.76
N ASN A 287 58.05 12.51 26.92
CA ASN A 287 59.22 12.81 26.11
C ASN A 287 60.40 11.98 26.65
N PRO A 288 61.04 11.12 25.84
CA PRO A 288 62.33 10.56 26.19
C PRO A 288 63.42 11.53 25.75
N GLN A 289 64.19 12.08 26.69
CA GLN A 289 65.52 12.61 26.38
C GLN A 289 66.56 12.00 27.30
N GLU A 290 67.37 11.16 26.67
CA GLU A 290 68.71 10.78 27.08
C GLU A 290 69.56 12.02 27.40
N LYS A 291 70.22 12.00 28.56
CA LYS A 291 71.68 12.11 28.68
C LYS A 291 72.13 11.66 30.05
#